data_AF-A0A7S8HX56-F1
#
_entry.id   AF-A0A7S8HX56-F1
#
_cell.length_a   1.000
_cell.length_b   1.000
_cell.length_c   1.000
_cell.angle_alpha   90.00
_cell.angle_beta   90.00
_cell.angle_gamma   90.00
#
_symmetry.space_group_name_H-M   'P 1'
#
loop_
_entity.id
_entity.type
_entity.pdbx_description
1 polymer ?
#
loop_
_entity_poly.entity_id
_entity_poly.type
_entity_poly.pdbx_seq_one_letter_code
_entity_poly.pdbx_strand_id
1 'polypeptide(L)'
;MATGIIREGVFAINKPCGQSSAQVIRECQQVFNPSEFFKPLIQSEVAKRMNENSGESARRKALKRASQVKIGHGGTLDPLATGVLILGIGCATKALPQFLECTKTYETTIVFGAATDSYDRVGRILTKRPYEHITRELVEKEIASFKGRQIQIPPLFSALKMNGKPLYEYAREGKPIPRQIEGREVDVKEIEMVEWYEPGEHNHRWPTEEAEAAERNLAEQVWRVKKQQESNKPLSPEEKQQDDKAIAAHETFKRNFEERQDALIKDAPSKKSRKSKEPRMMSGALGKLPQPTYSTKGQNLVPDAPDSSTPPPWNDQGPPACKVRLTVTSGFYVRSFCHDLGAKLDSAGLMAELSRTRQNHFEVGSENCLEYGDLAKGENVWGPKVAGMLKKWNEGLGAGPRGPAGPSEKSQKNETKRSGSPTRKQNKGEKRRRSESPNGAGSPRRKAAALESKQDSKPVKEPVKEPVKEAKEKATPDAGNRSDDEKSWNGIED
;
A
#
# COMPACT_ATOMS: atom_id res chain seq x y z
N MET A 1 30.35 19.90 17.99
CA MET A 1 29.27 18.88 18.01
C MET A 1 28.53 18.99 19.33
N ALA A 2 27.32 19.57 19.35
CA ALA A 2 26.54 19.71 20.59
C ALA A 2 25.91 18.35 20.97
N THR A 3 26.48 17.71 22.00
CA THR A 3 26.24 16.32 22.43
C THR A 3 24.97 16.12 23.28
N GLY A 4 24.11 17.14 23.44
CA GLY A 4 22.87 17.06 24.23
C GLY A 4 21.58 17.43 23.50
N ILE A 5 21.65 17.78 22.21
CA ILE A 5 20.46 18.24 21.47
C ILE A 5 19.64 17.03 21.02
N ILE A 6 18.37 16.98 21.43
CA ILE A 6 17.39 16.03 20.90
C ILE A 6 17.03 16.48 19.48
N ARG A 7 17.20 15.59 18.50
CA ARG A 7 16.96 15.87 17.09
C ARG A 7 15.79 15.05 16.59
N GLU A 8 14.69 15.74 16.31
CA GLU A 8 13.47 15.18 15.72
C GLU A 8 13.03 16.08 14.55
N GLY A 9 12.28 15.50 13.61
CA GLY A 9 11.80 16.24 12.45
C GLY A 9 11.54 15.34 11.24
N VAL A 10 11.28 15.97 10.10
CA VAL A 10 11.03 15.32 8.82
C VAL A 10 12.13 15.70 7.83
N PHE A 11 12.59 14.73 7.05
CA PHE A 11 13.48 14.94 5.90
C PHE A 11 13.14 13.91 4.81
N ALA A 12 13.75 14.01 3.63
CA ALA A 12 13.63 12.97 2.60
C ALA A 12 14.94 12.23 2.40
N ILE A 13 14.86 10.99 1.93
CA ILE A 13 16.01 10.21 1.43
C ILE A 13 15.75 9.79 -0.02
N ASN A 14 16.77 9.88 -0.88
CA ASN A 14 16.73 9.36 -2.24
C ASN A 14 16.87 7.83 -2.19
N LYS A 15 15.73 7.12 -2.20
CA LYS A 15 15.67 5.67 -2.12
C LYS A 15 16.36 5.04 -3.34
N PRO A 16 17.21 4.01 -3.17
CA PRO A 16 17.79 3.26 -4.27
C PRO A 16 16.80 2.26 -4.87
N CYS A 17 17.09 1.83 -6.10
CA CYS A 17 16.37 0.74 -6.77
C CYS A 17 16.63 -0.58 -6.02
N GLY A 18 15.71 -1.54 -6.13
CA GLY A 18 15.87 -2.89 -5.57
C GLY A 18 15.51 -3.03 -4.09
N GLN A 19 15.27 -1.94 -3.37
CA GLN A 19 14.92 -2.00 -1.94
C GLN A 19 13.45 -1.65 -1.71
N SER A 20 12.79 -2.27 -0.73
CA SER A 20 11.49 -1.78 -0.26
C SER A 20 11.64 -0.52 0.60
N SER A 21 10.63 0.35 0.68
CA SER A 21 10.65 1.51 1.62
C SER A 21 10.88 1.10 3.08
N ALA A 22 10.33 -0.04 3.49
CA ALA A 22 10.54 -0.58 4.83
C ALA A 22 11.99 -1.03 5.08
N GLN A 23 12.69 -1.46 4.03
CA GLN A 23 14.11 -1.82 4.10
C GLN A 23 14.99 -0.59 4.30
N VAL A 24 14.74 0.49 3.55
CA VAL A 24 15.44 1.77 3.72
C VAL A 24 15.33 2.27 5.17
N ILE A 25 14.15 2.14 5.78
CA ILE A 25 13.96 2.47 7.21
C ILE A 25 14.87 1.62 8.10
N ARG A 26 14.93 0.30 7.87
CA ARG A 26 15.77 -0.62 8.66
C ARG A 26 17.25 -0.26 8.57
N GLU A 27 17.72 0.10 7.39
CA GLU A 27 19.11 0.51 7.17
C GLU A 27 19.42 1.87 7.76
N CYS A 28 18.49 2.83 7.66
CA CYS A 28 18.59 4.07 8.43
C CYS A 28 18.72 3.77 9.92
N GLN A 29 17.93 2.85 10.49
CA GLN A 29 18.06 2.46 11.89
C GLN A 29 19.40 1.79 12.22
N GLN A 30 19.95 0.96 11.32
CA GLN A 30 21.28 0.36 11.49
C GLN A 30 22.37 1.42 11.64
N VAL A 31 22.27 2.51 10.87
CA VAL A 31 23.24 3.62 10.89
C VAL A 31 22.96 4.59 12.04
N PHE A 32 21.69 4.90 12.31
CA PHE A 32 21.28 5.93 13.28
C PHE A 32 21.32 5.44 14.74
N ASN A 33 21.02 4.17 15.00
CA ASN A 33 21.00 3.65 16.37
C ASN A 33 22.36 3.70 17.09
N PRO A 34 23.50 3.36 16.46
CA PRO A 34 24.81 3.50 17.10
C PRO A 34 25.40 4.93 17.05
N SER A 35 24.74 5.87 16.36
CA SER A 35 25.27 7.23 16.15
C SER A 35 25.27 8.07 17.42
N GLU A 36 26.27 8.94 17.59
CA GLU A 36 26.26 9.95 18.66
C GLU A 36 25.21 11.03 18.35
N PHE A 37 24.92 11.27 17.07
CA PHE A 37 23.92 12.22 16.58
C PHE A 37 22.51 12.02 17.17
N PHE A 38 22.02 10.77 17.20
CA PHE A 38 20.68 10.43 17.70
C PHE A 38 20.67 9.85 19.13
N LYS A 39 21.84 9.67 19.74
CA LYS A 39 21.94 9.16 21.12
C LYS A 39 21.13 9.96 22.15
N PRO A 40 21.08 11.32 22.13
CA PRO A 40 20.24 12.08 23.05
C PRO A 40 18.75 11.76 22.90
N LEU A 41 18.27 11.56 21.66
CA LEU A 41 16.88 11.18 21.38
C LEU A 41 16.55 9.83 22.02
N ILE A 42 17.38 8.82 21.76
CA ILE A 42 17.20 7.45 22.30
C ILE A 42 17.20 7.48 23.84
N GLN A 43 18.17 8.16 24.45
CA GLN A 43 18.29 8.26 25.91
C GLN A 43 17.06 8.93 26.53
N SER A 44 16.56 10.00 25.92
CA SER A 44 15.36 10.71 26.40
C SER A 44 14.11 9.82 26.38
N GLU A 45 13.90 9.05 25.30
CA GLU A 45 12.74 8.15 25.17
C GLU A 45 12.87 6.96 26.12
N VAL A 46 14.08 6.39 26.30
CA VAL A 46 14.33 5.33 27.28
C VAL A 46 14.03 5.80 28.70
N ALA A 47 14.54 6.97 29.10
CA ALA A 47 14.28 7.55 30.42
C ALA A 47 12.79 7.77 30.67
N LYS A 48 12.07 8.28 29.66
CA LYS A 48 10.61 8.43 29.70
C LYS A 48 9.90 7.10 29.94
N ARG A 49 10.28 6.03 29.23
CA ARG A 49 9.69 4.68 29.40
C ARG A 49 10.04 4.01 30.72
N MET A 50 11.20 4.31 31.31
CA MET A 50 11.56 3.79 32.64
C MET A 50 10.67 4.36 33.74
N ASN A 51 10.20 5.60 33.58
CA ASN A 51 9.33 6.29 34.54
C ASN A 51 7.83 5.93 34.39
N GLU A 52 7.45 5.21 33.33
CA GLU A 52 6.06 4.78 33.11
C GLU A 52 5.71 3.58 34.00
N ASN A 53 4.68 3.74 34.84
CA ASN A 53 4.20 2.70 35.73
C ASN A 53 3.46 1.62 34.92
N SER A 54 4.18 0.61 34.47
CA SER A 54 3.69 -0.43 33.56
C SER A 54 4.19 -1.81 33.99
N GLY A 55 3.38 -2.86 33.77
CA GLY A 55 3.74 -4.23 34.12
C GLY A 55 5.06 -4.66 33.45
N GLU A 56 5.84 -5.53 34.11
CA GLU A 56 7.22 -5.85 33.75
C GLU A 56 7.41 -6.26 32.28
N SER A 57 6.51 -7.09 31.75
CA SER A 57 6.51 -7.54 30.35
C SER A 57 6.24 -6.39 29.37
N ALA A 58 5.32 -5.49 29.71
CA ALA A 58 4.99 -4.31 28.90
C ALA A 58 6.16 -3.32 28.90
N ARG A 59 6.75 -3.06 30.08
CA ARG A 59 7.93 -2.21 30.25
C ARG A 59 9.10 -2.71 29.41
N ARG A 60 9.41 -4.01 29.45
CA ARG A 60 10.50 -4.60 28.63
C ARG A 60 10.30 -4.41 27.14
N LYS A 61 9.05 -4.57 26.63
CA LYS A 61 8.73 -4.32 25.22
C LYS A 61 8.84 -2.84 24.86
N ALA A 62 8.39 -1.95 25.73
CA ALA A 62 8.48 -0.50 25.54
C ALA A 62 9.94 -0.04 25.51
N LEU A 63 10.77 -0.50 26.45
CA LEU A 63 12.20 -0.17 26.50
C LEU A 63 12.95 -0.65 25.26
N LYS A 64 12.64 -1.85 24.75
CA LYS A 64 13.24 -2.36 23.50
C LYS A 64 12.91 -1.48 22.28
N ARG A 65 11.72 -0.88 22.25
CA ARG A 65 11.33 0.04 21.17
C ARG A 65 11.95 1.42 21.36
N ALA A 66 12.03 1.89 22.60
CA ALA A 66 12.64 3.17 22.96
C ALA A 66 14.15 3.18 22.75
N SER A 67 14.82 2.03 22.84
CA SER A 67 16.26 1.88 22.59
C SER A 67 16.64 1.96 21.10
N GLN A 68 15.74 2.41 20.24
CA GLN A 68 15.94 2.58 18.80
C GLN A 68 15.43 3.95 18.39
N VAL A 69 16.04 4.53 17.36
CA VAL A 69 15.49 5.70 16.68
C VAL A 69 14.14 5.33 16.11
N LYS A 70 13.10 6.00 16.62
CA LYS A 70 11.75 5.89 16.07
C LYS A 70 11.73 6.58 14.71
N ILE A 71 11.39 5.83 13.68
CA ILE A 71 11.36 6.31 12.30
C ILE A 71 10.13 5.73 11.57
N GLY A 72 9.55 6.52 10.67
CA GLY A 72 8.49 6.11 9.75
C GLY A 72 8.64 6.82 8.40
N HIS A 73 7.81 6.45 7.42
CA HIS A 73 7.82 7.08 6.09
C HIS A 73 6.48 7.71 5.70
N GLY A 74 6.53 8.73 4.85
CA GLY A 74 5.39 9.55 4.40
C GLY A 74 4.80 9.13 3.06
N GLY A 75 4.93 7.85 2.69
CA GLY A 75 4.43 7.30 1.41
C GLY A 75 5.34 6.21 0.85
N THR A 76 4.78 5.05 0.55
CA THR A 76 5.53 3.91 -0.01
C THR A 76 6.04 4.22 -1.42
N LEU A 77 7.19 3.66 -1.76
CA LEU A 77 7.70 3.54 -3.12
C LEU A 77 7.87 2.05 -3.45
N ASP A 78 7.54 1.69 -4.68
CA ASP A 78 7.76 0.34 -5.18
C ASP A 78 9.24 -0.04 -5.09
N PRO A 79 9.59 -1.33 -4.98
CA PRO A 79 10.99 -1.74 -4.90
C PRO A 79 11.82 -1.29 -6.10
N LEU A 80 11.26 -1.37 -7.30
CA LEU A 80 11.82 -0.89 -8.56
C LEU A 80 12.02 0.62 -8.60
N ALA A 81 11.22 1.38 -7.86
CA ALA A 81 11.22 2.83 -7.95
C ALA A 81 12.38 3.45 -7.16
N THR A 82 12.99 4.50 -7.71
CA THR A 82 13.95 5.36 -7.02
C THR A 82 13.31 6.68 -6.56
N GLY A 83 14.06 7.51 -5.85
CA GLY A 83 13.68 8.89 -5.59
C GLY A 83 13.17 9.16 -4.18
N VAL A 84 12.45 10.26 -4.02
CA VAL A 84 12.09 10.86 -2.73
C VAL A 84 11.28 9.91 -1.86
N LEU A 85 11.84 9.46 -0.73
CA LEU A 85 11.14 8.80 0.36
C LEU A 85 11.18 9.71 1.60
N ILE A 86 10.05 10.31 1.94
CA ILE A 86 9.94 11.16 3.14
C ILE A 86 10.04 10.30 4.39
N LEU A 87 10.90 10.68 5.33
CA LEU A 87 11.16 10.03 6.60
C LEU A 87 10.87 10.98 7.76
N GLY A 88 10.17 10.47 8.77
CA GLY A 88 9.90 11.20 10.02
C GLY A 88 10.63 10.54 11.17
N ILE A 89 11.30 11.34 12.00
CA ILE A 89 12.08 10.89 13.16
C ILE A 89 11.37 11.30 14.45
N GLY A 90 11.30 10.37 15.41
CA GLY A 90 10.78 10.65 16.75
C GLY A 90 9.31 11.04 16.75
N CYS A 91 8.98 12.14 17.43
CA CYS A 91 7.63 12.70 17.48
C CYS A 91 7.09 13.13 16.11
N ALA A 92 7.97 13.54 15.18
CA ALA A 92 7.61 14.02 13.85
C ALA A 92 7.03 12.92 12.93
N THR A 93 7.13 11.65 13.32
CA THR A 93 6.37 10.55 12.69
C THR A 93 4.86 10.81 12.65
N LYS A 94 4.33 11.64 13.54
CA LYS A 94 2.92 12.05 13.56
C LYS A 94 2.54 13.00 12.41
N ALA A 95 3.51 13.71 11.82
CA ALA A 95 3.28 14.59 10.68
C ALA A 95 3.24 13.82 9.35
N LEU A 96 3.69 12.55 9.31
CA LEU A 96 3.78 11.77 8.08
C LEU A 96 2.48 11.63 7.27
N PRO A 97 1.28 11.50 7.88
CA PRO A 97 0.03 11.38 7.14
C PRO A 97 -0.23 12.54 6.16
N GLN A 98 0.20 13.76 6.49
CA GLN A 98 -0.04 14.94 5.63
C GLN A 98 0.68 14.83 4.26
N PHE A 99 1.75 14.03 4.18
CA PHE A 99 2.50 13.84 2.95
C PHE A 99 1.88 12.78 2.03
N LEU A 100 0.87 12.05 2.50
CA LEU A 100 0.13 11.11 1.66
C LEU A 100 -0.75 11.86 0.65
N GLU A 101 -1.37 12.97 1.09
CA GLU A 101 -2.36 13.77 0.35
C GLU A 101 -1.72 14.86 -0.56
N CYS A 102 -0.40 15.01 -0.53
CA CYS A 102 0.29 15.98 -1.37
C CYS A 102 0.48 15.51 -2.83
N THR A 103 0.82 16.47 -3.71
CA THR A 103 1.22 16.17 -5.08
C THR A 103 2.61 15.53 -5.13
N LYS A 104 2.80 14.70 -6.16
CA LYS A 104 4.04 13.95 -6.41
C LYS A 104 4.40 14.12 -7.87
N THR A 105 5.69 14.26 -8.18
CA THR A 105 6.19 14.22 -9.55
C THR A 105 7.00 12.96 -9.75
N TYR A 106 6.73 12.30 -10.87
CA TYR A 106 7.39 11.09 -11.28
C TYR A 106 7.98 11.27 -12.66
N GLU A 107 9.10 10.62 -12.89
CA GLU A 107 9.60 10.27 -14.21
C GLU A 107 9.55 8.75 -14.35
N THR A 108 8.99 8.26 -15.45
CA THR A 108 8.83 6.83 -15.69
C THR A 108 9.14 6.49 -17.13
N THR A 109 9.75 5.33 -17.35
CA THR A 109 9.98 4.80 -18.70
C THR A 109 9.00 3.67 -18.96
N ILE A 110 8.25 3.77 -20.05
CA ILE A 110 7.31 2.76 -20.53
C ILE A 110 7.93 2.04 -21.73
N VAL A 111 7.83 0.71 -21.73
CA VAL A 111 8.20 -0.13 -22.89
C VAL A 111 6.92 -0.76 -23.43
N PHE A 112 6.69 -0.62 -24.74
CA PHE A 112 5.50 -1.14 -25.41
C PHE A 112 5.68 -2.61 -25.84
N GLY A 113 4.61 -3.25 -26.33
CA GLY A 113 4.62 -4.60 -26.88
C GLY A 113 4.40 -5.75 -25.88
N ALA A 114 4.43 -5.49 -24.57
CA ALA A 114 4.15 -6.50 -23.55
C ALA A 114 3.44 -5.94 -22.31
N ALA A 115 2.58 -6.75 -21.71
CA ALA A 115 1.97 -6.50 -20.41
C ALA A 115 2.41 -7.58 -19.40
N THR A 116 2.58 -7.17 -18.14
CA THR A 116 2.96 -8.05 -17.03
C THR A 116 1.91 -8.02 -15.93
N ASP A 117 1.92 -9.02 -15.04
CA ASP A 117 1.00 -9.12 -13.90
C ASP A 117 1.18 -7.99 -12.86
N SER A 118 2.41 -7.53 -12.66
CA SER A 118 2.75 -6.42 -11.76
C SER A 118 2.63 -5.04 -12.40
N TYR A 119 2.44 -4.98 -13.72
CA TYR A 119 2.56 -3.79 -14.60
C TYR A 119 3.95 -3.15 -14.63
N ASP A 120 4.98 -3.86 -14.16
CA ASP A 120 6.37 -3.44 -14.24
C ASP A 120 7.27 -4.56 -14.79
N ARG A 121 8.55 -4.24 -15.03
CA ARG A 121 9.52 -5.18 -15.57
C ARG A 121 9.93 -6.33 -14.64
N VAL A 122 9.46 -6.33 -13.38
CA VAL A 122 9.77 -7.36 -12.39
C VAL A 122 8.71 -8.46 -12.37
N GLY A 123 7.55 -8.19 -12.96
CA GLY A 123 6.48 -9.17 -13.11
C GLY A 123 6.75 -10.20 -14.19
N ARG A 124 5.73 -11.02 -14.44
CA ARG A 124 5.71 -12.06 -15.46
C ARG A 124 4.86 -11.62 -16.65
N ILE A 125 5.28 -11.97 -17.85
CA ILE A 125 4.55 -11.63 -19.08
C ILE A 125 3.18 -12.31 -19.07
N LEU A 126 2.12 -11.51 -19.16
CA LEU A 126 0.76 -11.96 -19.38
C LEU A 126 0.47 -12.10 -20.87
N THR A 127 0.75 -11.04 -21.64
CA THR A 127 0.43 -10.95 -23.06
C THR A 127 1.48 -10.14 -23.79
N LYS A 128 1.80 -10.54 -25.02
CA LYS A 128 2.56 -9.74 -25.99
C LYS A 128 1.61 -9.22 -27.08
N ARG A 129 1.89 -8.04 -27.62
CA ARG A 129 1.09 -7.38 -28.65
C ARG A 129 2.01 -6.75 -29.70
N PRO A 130 1.53 -6.56 -30.94
CA PRO A 130 2.25 -5.82 -31.98
C PRO A 130 2.62 -4.40 -31.51
N TYR A 131 3.73 -3.87 -32.01
CA TYR A 131 4.25 -2.53 -31.66
C TYR A 131 4.81 -1.77 -32.86
N GLU A 132 4.69 -2.30 -34.06
CA GLU A 132 5.19 -1.73 -35.31
C GLU A 132 4.45 -0.44 -35.69
N HIS A 133 3.19 -0.30 -35.25
CA HIS A 133 2.37 0.88 -35.48
C HIS A 133 2.62 2.02 -34.48
N ILE A 134 3.45 1.79 -33.46
CA ILE A 134 3.69 2.74 -32.38
C ILE A 134 4.69 3.80 -32.83
N THR A 135 4.20 5.03 -32.93
CA THR A 135 4.98 6.21 -33.33
C THR A 135 5.00 7.24 -32.21
N ARG A 136 6.02 8.10 -32.24
CA ARG A 136 6.18 9.18 -31.27
C ARG A 136 4.93 10.06 -31.18
N GLU A 137 4.39 10.47 -32.31
CA GLU A 137 3.24 11.39 -32.40
C GLU A 137 1.97 10.74 -31.84
N LEU A 138 1.77 9.45 -32.12
CA LEU A 138 0.65 8.69 -31.58
C LEU A 138 0.73 8.60 -30.05
N VAL A 139 1.92 8.34 -29.51
CA VAL A 139 2.14 8.25 -28.07
C VAL A 139 1.96 9.62 -27.39
N GLU A 140 2.52 10.69 -27.94
CA GLU A 140 2.34 12.06 -27.43
C GLU A 140 0.85 12.45 -27.36
N LYS A 141 0.09 12.11 -28.41
CA LYS A 141 -1.37 12.36 -28.47
C LYS A 141 -2.11 11.61 -27.37
N GLU A 142 -1.84 10.31 -27.20
CA GLU A 142 -2.55 9.50 -26.20
C GLU A 142 -2.15 9.89 -24.77
N ILE A 143 -0.89 10.26 -24.53
CA ILE A 143 -0.42 10.80 -23.24
C ILE A 143 -1.22 12.04 -22.84
N ALA A 144 -1.50 12.96 -23.77
CA ALA A 144 -2.26 14.18 -23.49
C ALA A 144 -3.67 13.88 -22.94
N SER A 145 -4.28 12.75 -23.34
CA SER A 145 -5.62 12.33 -22.88
C SER A 145 -5.67 11.94 -21.40
N PHE A 146 -4.52 11.69 -20.75
CA PHE A 146 -4.45 11.35 -19.33
C PHE A 146 -4.41 12.57 -18.41
N LYS A 147 -4.33 13.79 -18.96
CA LYS A 147 -4.32 15.02 -18.17
C LYS A 147 -5.70 15.30 -17.56
N GLY A 148 -5.71 15.73 -16.31
CA GLY A 148 -6.92 16.08 -15.56
C GLY A 148 -7.45 14.94 -14.69
N ARG A 149 -8.71 15.06 -14.28
CA ARG A 149 -9.37 14.11 -13.37
C ARG A 149 -9.82 12.87 -14.12
N GLN A 150 -9.53 11.72 -13.54
CA GLN A 150 -9.92 10.42 -14.08
C GLN A 150 -10.10 9.40 -12.96
N ILE A 151 -10.82 8.32 -13.27
CA ILE A 151 -10.93 7.17 -12.39
C ILE A 151 -9.83 6.19 -12.77
N GLN A 152 -9.01 5.81 -11.79
CA GLN A 152 -7.96 4.83 -11.98
C GLN A 152 -8.19 3.63 -11.07
N ILE A 153 -8.05 2.43 -11.62
CA ILE A 153 -8.09 1.19 -10.83
C ILE A 153 -6.68 0.87 -10.35
N PRO A 154 -6.47 0.73 -9.01
CA PRO A 154 -5.20 0.30 -8.45
C PRO A 154 -4.74 -1.06 -9.02
N PRO A 155 -3.43 -1.27 -9.18
CA PRO A 155 -2.91 -2.57 -9.59
C PRO A 155 -3.11 -3.61 -8.49
N LEU A 156 -3.21 -4.88 -8.89
CA LEU A 156 -3.32 -6.02 -7.97
C LEU A 156 -2.11 -6.08 -7.02
N PHE A 157 -0.90 -5.81 -7.51
CA PHE A 157 0.31 -5.71 -6.71
C PHE A 157 0.43 -4.34 -6.02
N SER A 158 -0.50 -4.03 -5.11
CA SER A 158 -0.51 -2.79 -4.33
C SER A 158 -0.61 -3.03 -2.83
N ALA A 159 -0.20 -2.04 -2.03
CA ALA A 159 -0.32 -2.06 -0.57
C ALA A 159 -1.74 -1.76 -0.06
N LEU A 160 -2.72 -1.64 -0.96
CA LEU A 160 -4.12 -1.45 -0.59
C LEU A 160 -4.61 -2.66 0.19
N LYS A 161 -5.33 -2.45 1.30
CA LYS A 161 -5.83 -3.54 2.14
C LYS A 161 -7.26 -3.90 1.79
N MET A 162 -7.52 -5.20 1.66
CA MET A 162 -8.86 -5.80 1.66
C MET A 162 -8.96 -6.74 2.86
N ASN A 163 -9.99 -6.57 3.68
CA ASN A 163 -10.20 -7.35 4.92
C ASN A 163 -8.95 -7.43 5.83
N GLY A 164 -8.23 -6.32 5.94
CA GLY A 164 -7.03 -6.19 6.79
C GLY A 164 -5.73 -6.70 6.14
N LYS A 165 -5.80 -7.41 5.01
CA LYS A 165 -4.65 -7.97 4.30
C LYS A 165 -4.32 -7.16 3.03
N PRO A 166 -3.05 -6.84 2.74
CA PRO A 166 -2.65 -6.14 1.51
C PRO A 166 -2.94 -6.94 0.22
N LEU A 167 -3.30 -6.26 -0.87
CA LEU A 167 -3.62 -6.88 -2.16
C LEU A 167 -2.45 -7.67 -2.76
N TYR A 168 -1.22 -7.17 -2.65
CA TYR A 168 -0.04 -7.91 -3.12
C TYR A 168 0.14 -9.27 -2.44
N GLU A 169 -0.37 -9.46 -1.21
CA GLU A 169 -0.30 -10.75 -0.52
C GLU A 169 -1.34 -11.74 -1.05
N TYR A 170 -2.48 -11.27 -1.55
CA TYR A 170 -3.44 -12.12 -2.26
C TYR A 170 -2.83 -12.60 -3.58
N ALA A 171 -2.24 -11.68 -4.34
CA ALA A 171 -1.58 -11.97 -5.61
C ALA A 171 -0.50 -13.05 -5.47
N ARG A 172 0.43 -12.87 -4.51
CA ARG A 172 1.54 -13.81 -4.27
C ARG A 172 1.10 -15.17 -3.75
N GLU A 173 -0.03 -15.24 -3.07
CA GLU A 173 -0.59 -16.51 -2.60
C GLU A 173 -1.50 -17.17 -3.65
N GLY A 174 -1.70 -16.56 -4.82
CA GLY A 174 -2.64 -17.02 -5.84
C GLY A 174 -4.08 -17.06 -5.34
N LYS A 175 -4.42 -16.31 -4.30
CA LYS A 175 -5.75 -16.33 -3.68
C LYS A 175 -6.66 -15.33 -4.36
N PRO A 176 -7.94 -15.68 -4.58
CA PRO A 176 -8.92 -14.75 -5.11
C PRO A 176 -9.09 -13.58 -4.15
N ILE A 177 -9.26 -12.39 -4.71
CA ILE A 177 -9.56 -11.20 -3.94
C ILE A 177 -11.01 -11.29 -3.41
N PRO A 178 -11.28 -10.95 -2.14
CA PRO A 178 -12.62 -11.09 -1.56
C PRO A 178 -13.71 -10.23 -2.21
N ARG A 179 -13.29 -9.16 -2.88
CA ARG A 179 -14.16 -8.23 -3.60
C ARG A 179 -13.39 -7.58 -4.73
N GLN A 180 -14.12 -7.02 -5.68
CA GLN A 180 -13.58 -6.25 -6.79
C GLN A 180 -12.78 -5.03 -6.29
N ILE A 181 -11.73 -4.66 -7.03
CA ILE A 181 -10.95 -3.46 -6.75
C ILE A 181 -11.76 -2.27 -7.24
N GLU A 182 -12.08 -1.35 -6.34
CA GLU A 182 -12.80 -0.12 -6.66
C GLU A 182 -11.85 0.91 -7.29
N GLY A 183 -12.30 1.52 -8.39
CA GLY A 183 -11.65 2.67 -9.00
C GLY A 183 -11.57 3.87 -8.05
N ARG A 184 -10.52 4.67 -8.19
CA ARG A 184 -10.26 5.86 -7.38
C ARG A 184 -10.16 7.08 -8.27
N GLU A 185 -10.77 8.17 -7.83
CA GLU A 185 -10.57 9.46 -8.47
C GLU A 185 -9.13 9.92 -8.22
N VAL A 186 -8.44 10.24 -9.32
CA VAL A 186 -7.08 10.75 -9.34
C VAL A 186 -7.03 11.93 -10.31
N ASP A 187 -6.04 12.81 -10.12
CA ASP A 187 -5.89 14.01 -10.94
C ASP A 187 -4.43 14.15 -11.40
N VAL A 188 -4.26 14.27 -12.71
CA VAL A 188 -2.97 14.47 -13.36
C VAL A 188 -2.87 15.95 -13.74
N LYS A 189 -2.12 16.71 -12.94
CA LYS A 189 -1.98 18.15 -13.13
C LYS A 189 -1.16 18.49 -14.37
N GLU A 190 -0.05 17.78 -14.53
CA GLU A 190 0.90 17.95 -15.62
C GLU A 190 1.34 16.58 -16.09
N ILE A 191 1.48 16.43 -17.40
CA ILE A 191 2.03 15.24 -18.02
C ILE A 191 2.69 15.65 -19.33
N GLU A 192 3.90 15.15 -19.57
CA GLU A 192 4.68 15.41 -20.77
C GLU A 192 5.57 14.21 -21.10
N MET A 193 5.79 13.96 -22.38
CA MET A 193 6.84 13.04 -22.80
C MET A 193 8.17 13.81 -22.80
N VAL A 194 9.14 13.30 -22.06
CA VAL A 194 10.46 13.90 -21.90
C VAL A 194 11.45 13.32 -22.91
N GLU A 195 11.31 12.04 -23.23
CA GLU A 195 12.23 11.32 -24.09
C GLU A 195 11.49 10.26 -24.90
N TRP A 196 11.87 10.12 -26.16
CA TRP A 196 11.41 9.07 -27.06
C TRP A 196 12.60 8.18 -27.38
N TYR A 197 12.39 6.88 -27.39
CA TYR A 197 13.40 5.90 -27.79
C TYR A 197 12.87 5.11 -28.98
N GLU A 198 13.56 5.23 -30.11
CA GLU A 198 13.25 4.44 -31.29
C GLU A 198 13.56 2.95 -31.05
N PRO A 199 12.92 2.04 -31.81
CA PRO A 199 13.30 0.63 -31.84
C PRO A 199 14.81 0.43 -31.98
N GLY A 200 15.41 -0.25 -31.00
CA GLY A 200 16.86 -0.56 -30.97
C GLY A 200 17.75 0.49 -30.31
N GLU A 201 17.23 1.67 -29.93
CA GLU A 201 18.03 2.74 -29.31
C GLU A 201 18.08 2.68 -27.77
N HIS A 202 17.41 1.69 -27.14
CA HIS A 202 17.37 1.57 -25.68
C HIS A 202 17.61 0.15 -25.16
N ASN A 203 18.02 0.04 -23.90
CA ASN A 203 18.28 -1.23 -23.23
C ASN A 203 17.16 -1.70 -22.29
N HIS A 204 16.00 -1.01 -22.26
CA HIS A 204 14.86 -1.45 -21.46
C HIS A 204 14.23 -2.71 -22.05
N ARG A 205 14.22 -3.80 -21.28
CA ARG A 205 13.75 -5.12 -21.74
C ARG A 205 12.49 -5.55 -21.02
N TRP A 206 11.70 -6.36 -21.71
CA TRP A 206 10.64 -7.14 -21.08
C TRP A 206 11.25 -8.22 -20.17
N PRO A 207 10.52 -8.65 -19.13
CA PRO A 207 10.89 -9.86 -18.40
C PRO A 207 10.83 -11.09 -19.31
N THR A 208 11.58 -12.13 -18.98
CA THR A 208 11.60 -13.39 -19.75
C THR A 208 10.63 -14.44 -19.19
N GLU A 209 10.23 -14.31 -17.92
CA GLU A 209 9.28 -15.23 -17.29
C GLU A 209 7.86 -14.97 -17.81
N GLU A 210 7.19 -16.03 -18.24
CA GLU A 210 5.77 -15.99 -18.58
C GLU A 210 4.90 -16.37 -17.37
N ALA A 211 3.74 -15.72 -17.27
CA ALA A 211 2.78 -15.99 -16.20
C ALA A 211 2.10 -17.35 -16.39
N GLU A 212 1.87 -18.07 -15.29
CA GLU A 212 1.14 -19.34 -15.32
C GLU A 212 -0.35 -19.12 -15.64
N ALA A 213 -1.07 -20.17 -16.05
CA ALA A 213 -2.49 -20.08 -16.40
C ALA A 213 -3.36 -19.49 -15.28
N ALA A 214 -3.05 -19.81 -14.01
CA ALA A 214 -3.75 -19.27 -12.86
C ALA A 214 -3.55 -17.75 -12.71
N GLU A 215 -2.33 -17.26 -12.95
CA GLU A 215 -1.98 -15.84 -12.88
C GLU A 215 -2.62 -15.07 -14.03
N ARG A 216 -2.64 -15.65 -15.24
CA ARG A 216 -3.34 -15.11 -16.40
C ARG A 216 -4.84 -14.97 -16.14
N ASN A 217 -5.49 -16.01 -15.61
CA ASN A 217 -6.92 -15.98 -15.28
C ASN A 217 -7.25 -14.91 -14.23
N LEU A 218 -6.40 -14.75 -13.21
CA LEU A 218 -6.59 -13.73 -12.17
C LEU A 218 -6.45 -12.31 -12.77
N ALA A 219 -5.45 -12.10 -13.63
CA ALA A 219 -5.27 -10.83 -14.31
C ALA A 219 -6.45 -10.49 -15.24
N GLU A 220 -6.93 -11.47 -16.01
CA GLU A 220 -8.11 -11.31 -16.86
C GLU A 220 -9.37 -10.96 -16.06
N GLN A 221 -9.57 -11.57 -14.89
CA GLN A 221 -10.68 -11.22 -14.01
C GLN A 221 -10.61 -9.76 -13.56
N VAL A 222 -9.43 -9.28 -13.15
CA VAL A 222 -9.22 -7.88 -12.75
C VAL A 222 -9.45 -6.93 -13.94
N TRP A 223 -9.01 -7.30 -15.14
CA TRP A 223 -9.22 -6.50 -16.35
C TRP A 223 -10.69 -6.46 -16.80
N ARG A 224 -11.43 -7.56 -16.64
CA ARG A 224 -12.88 -7.58 -16.92
C ARG A 224 -13.62 -6.61 -16.01
N VAL A 225 -13.33 -6.65 -14.71
CA VAL A 225 -13.88 -5.71 -13.72
C VAL A 225 -13.54 -4.28 -14.09
N LYS A 226 -12.31 -4.04 -14.55
CA LYS A 226 -11.89 -2.72 -15.01
C LYS A 226 -12.73 -2.19 -16.17
N LYS A 227 -12.87 -2.97 -17.24
CA LYS A 227 -13.70 -2.60 -18.39
C LYS A 227 -15.16 -2.35 -17.99
N GLN A 228 -15.69 -3.09 -17.01
CA GLN A 228 -17.04 -2.88 -16.49
C GLN A 228 -17.18 -1.55 -15.74
N GLN A 229 -16.24 -1.23 -14.86
CA GLN A 229 -16.25 0.04 -14.11
C GLN A 229 -16.04 1.25 -15.03
N GLU A 230 -15.21 1.13 -16.07
CA GLU A 230 -14.98 2.20 -17.05
C GLU A 230 -16.18 2.42 -17.98
N SER A 231 -16.91 1.35 -18.33
CA SER A 231 -18.05 1.41 -19.24
C SER A 231 -19.39 1.76 -18.58
N ASN A 232 -19.46 1.85 -17.24
CA ASN A 232 -20.70 2.07 -16.48
C ASN A 232 -21.87 1.13 -16.87
N LYS A 233 -21.59 -0.04 -17.46
CA LYS A 233 -22.60 -1.04 -17.85
C LYS A 233 -22.69 -2.13 -16.78
N PRO A 234 -23.90 -2.44 -16.25
CA PRO A 234 -24.09 -3.57 -15.35
C PRO A 234 -23.89 -4.91 -16.07
N LEU A 235 -23.37 -5.92 -15.36
CA LEU A 235 -23.18 -7.29 -15.86
C LEU A 235 -24.48 -7.88 -16.43
N SER A 236 -24.36 -8.61 -17.55
CA SER A 236 -25.44 -9.49 -18.00
C SER A 236 -25.72 -10.56 -16.92
N PRO A 237 -26.98 -11.00 -16.72
CA PRO A 237 -27.32 -12.08 -15.78
C PRO A 237 -26.52 -13.36 -16.01
N GLU A 238 -26.15 -13.66 -17.25
CA GLU A 238 -25.34 -14.83 -17.62
C GLU A 238 -23.88 -14.70 -17.19
N GLU A 239 -23.29 -13.52 -17.38
CA GLU A 239 -21.90 -13.24 -16.97
C GLU A 239 -21.77 -13.22 -15.44
N LYS A 240 -22.78 -12.68 -14.76
CA LYS A 240 -22.85 -12.72 -13.29
C LYS A 240 -22.93 -14.16 -12.77
N GLN A 241 -23.74 -15.01 -13.41
CA GLN A 241 -23.80 -16.44 -13.07
C GLN A 241 -22.48 -17.16 -13.34
N GLN A 242 -21.74 -16.79 -14.39
CA GLN A 242 -20.42 -17.37 -14.67
C GLN A 242 -19.37 -16.94 -13.64
N ASP A 243 -19.36 -15.66 -13.22
CA ASP A 243 -18.45 -15.15 -12.19
C ASP A 243 -18.77 -15.76 -10.82
N ASP A 244 -20.06 -15.81 -10.45
CA ASP A 244 -20.53 -16.46 -9.22
C ASP A 244 -20.19 -17.96 -9.23
N LYS A 245 -20.32 -18.65 -10.37
CA LYS A 245 -19.91 -20.05 -10.54
C LYS A 245 -18.38 -20.22 -10.44
N ALA A 246 -17.59 -19.31 -11.01
CA ALA A 246 -16.14 -19.37 -10.94
C ALA A 246 -15.63 -19.16 -9.50
N ILE A 247 -16.23 -18.19 -8.77
CA ILE A 247 -15.94 -17.95 -7.36
C ILE A 247 -16.36 -19.16 -6.52
N ALA A 248 -17.56 -19.70 -6.73
CA ALA A 248 -18.06 -20.87 -6.02
C ALA A 248 -17.23 -22.14 -6.31
N ALA A 249 -16.81 -22.35 -7.56
CA ALA A 249 -15.93 -23.45 -7.97
C ALA A 249 -14.54 -23.34 -7.30
N HIS A 250 -14.01 -22.12 -7.21
CA HIS A 250 -12.76 -21.86 -6.49
C HIS A 250 -12.91 -22.07 -4.97
N GLU A 251 -14.02 -21.61 -4.36
CA GLU A 251 -14.29 -21.82 -2.94
C GLU A 251 -14.45 -23.31 -2.60
N THR A 252 -15.12 -24.07 -3.47
CA THR A 252 -15.24 -25.53 -3.31
C THR A 252 -13.90 -26.24 -3.55
N PHE A 253 -13.09 -25.82 -4.53
CA PHE A 253 -11.72 -26.33 -4.69
C PHE A 253 -10.87 -26.09 -3.44
N LYS A 254 -10.92 -24.87 -2.89
CA LYS A 254 -10.21 -24.50 -1.65
C LYS A 254 -10.68 -25.34 -0.46
N ARG A 255 -11.99 -25.48 -0.27
CA ARG A 255 -12.55 -26.30 0.81
C ARG A 255 -12.10 -27.77 0.68
N ASN A 256 -12.16 -28.33 -0.52
CA ASN A 256 -11.71 -29.69 -0.79
C ASN A 256 -10.19 -29.87 -0.60
N PHE A 257 -9.39 -28.83 -0.90
CA PHE A 257 -7.95 -28.82 -0.67
C PHE A 257 -7.63 -28.76 0.82
N GLU A 258 -8.27 -27.86 1.58
CA GLU A 258 -8.14 -27.76 3.04
C GLU A 258 -8.61 -29.05 3.73
N GLU A 259 -9.72 -29.65 3.32
CA GLU A 259 -10.21 -30.94 3.82
C GLU A 259 -9.25 -32.11 3.51
N ARG A 260 -8.61 -32.12 2.33
CA ARG A 260 -7.55 -33.10 2.00
C ARG A 260 -6.31 -32.92 2.87
N GLN A 261 -5.93 -31.67 3.14
CA GLN A 261 -4.79 -31.35 3.98
C GLN A 261 -5.04 -31.75 5.44
N ASP A 262 -6.25 -31.51 5.95
CA ASP A 262 -6.67 -31.93 7.29
C ASP A 262 -6.85 -33.44 7.40
N ALA A 263 -7.26 -34.13 6.33
CA ALA A 263 -7.32 -35.60 6.29
C ALA A 263 -5.94 -36.28 6.30
N LEU A 264 -4.90 -35.60 5.80
CA LEU A 264 -3.49 -36.00 5.88
C LEU A 264 -2.90 -35.78 7.28
N ILE A 265 -3.50 -34.90 8.10
CA ILE A 265 -3.16 -34.71 9.51
C ILE A 265 -4.00 -35.68 10.36
N LYS A 266 -3.76 -36.98 10.17
CA LYS A 266 -4.13 -38.01 11.15
C LYS A 266 -2.89 -38.50 11.85
N ASP A 267 -2.40 -37.68 12.78
CA ASP A 267 -1.68 -38.19 13.94
C ASP A 267 -2.03 -37.35 15.18
N ALA A 268 -2.50 -38.07 16.20
CA ALA A 268 -2.96 -37.57 17.48
C ALA A 268 -1.90 -36.68 18.19
N PRO A 269 -2.30 -35.78 19.10
CA PRO A 269 -1.39 -34.82 19.72
C PRO A 269 -0.33 -35.55 20.55
N SER A 270 0.91 -35.49 20.07
CA SER A 270 2.11 -35.79 20.86
C SER A 270 2.07 -34.98 22.16
N LYS A 271 2.08 -35.69 23.29
CA LYS A 271 2.11 -35.12 24.64
C LYS A 271 3.20 -34.06 24.70
N LYS A 272 2.82 -32.83 25.07
CA LYS A 272 3.74 -31.75 25.42
C LYS A 272 4.84 -32.27 26.35
N SER A 273 6.05 -32.44 25.81
CA SER A 273 7.26 -32.51 26.63
C SER A 273 7.41 -31.15 27.30
N ARG A 274 7.16 -31.17 28.61
CA ARG A 274 7.36 -30.06 29.53
C ARG A 274 8.87 -29.84 29.63
N LYS A 275 9.45 -28.99 28.78
CA LYS A 275 10.84 -28.56 28.94
C LYS A 275 11.01 -28.01 30.36
N SER A 276 12.01 -28.55 31.04
CA SER A 276 12.37 -28.33 32.44
C SER A 276 12.40 -26.85 32.80
N LYS A 277 11.79 -26.52 33.94
CA LYS A 277 12.06 -25.29 34.66
C LYS A 277 13.45 -25.43 35.28
N GLU A 278 14.49 -24.95 34.60
CA GLU A 278 15.67 -24.49 35.33
C GLU A 278 15.30 -23.17 36.01
N PRO A 279 15.57 -23.02 37.32
CA PRO A 279 15.40 -21.74 38.00
C PRO A 279 16.42 -20.76 37.41
N ARG A 280 15.92 -19.75 36.69
CA ARG A 280 16.72 -18.61 36.29
C ARG A 280 17.19 -17.92 37.57
N MET A 281 18.47 -18.10 37.88
CA MET A 281 19.17 -17.33 38.90
C MET A 281 18.96 -15.85 38.62
N MET A 282 18.31 -15.18 39.56
CA MET A 282 18.08 -13.75 39.59
C MET A 282 19.43 -13.06 39.80
N SER A 283 20.05 -12.55 38.74
CA SER A 283 21.00 -11.45 38.88
C SER A 283 20.25 -10.15 38.63
N GLY A 284 20.13 -9.34 39.68
CA GLY A 284 19.58 -7.98 39.66
C GLY A 284 20.49 -6.99 38.93
N ALA A 285 21.13 -7.40 37.85
CA ALA A 285 21.84 -6.51 36.94
C ALA A 285 20.91 -6.25 35.76
N LEU A 286 20.62 -4.98 35.46
CA LEU A 286 20.04 -4.57 34.18
C LEU A 286 20.90 -5.19 33.06
N GLY A 287 20.50 -6.35 32.53
CA GLY A 287 21.18 -6.99 31.43
C GLY A 287 21.28 -6.02 30.26
N LYS A 288 22.40 -6.08 29.51
CA LYS A 288 22.61 -5.25 28.32
C LYS A 288 21.33 -5.23 27.49
N LEU A 289 20.87 -4.02 27.13
CA LEU A 289 19.67 -3.83 26.32
C LEU A 289 19.75 -4.75 25.09
N PRO A 290 18.68 -5.49 24.76
CA PRO A 290 18.70 -6.42 23.65
C PRO A 290 19.01 -5.67 22.36
N GLN A 291 20.08 -6.07 21.69
CA GLN A 291 20.48 -5.52 20.39
C GLN A 291 19.38 -5.78 19.34
N PRO A 292 19.10 -4.81 18.45
CA PRO A 292 18.21 -5.02 17.32
C PRO A 292 18.74 -6.11 16.39
N THR A 293 17.87 -7.03 15.96
CA THR A 293 18.13 -7.85 14.76
C THR A 293 17.37 -7.22 13.59
N TYR A 294 18.07 -7.00 12.48
CA TYR A 294 17.47 -6.41 11.28
C TYR A 294 17.29 -7.48 10.21
N SER A 295 16.11 -7.48 9.57
CA SER A 295 15.83 -8.38 8.46
C SER A 295 16.32 -7.78 7.14
N THR A 296 16.88 -8.63 6.28
CA THR A 296 17.29 -8.31 4.91
C THR A 296 16.24 -8.67 3.85
N LYS A 297 15.07 -9.17 4.25
CA LYS A 297 13.99 -9.66 3.36
C LYS A 297 13.47 -8.61 2.34
N GLY A 298 13.80 -7.34 2.53
CA GLY A 298 13.38 -6.26 1.64
C GLY A 298 14.50 -5.67 0.79
N GLN A 299 15.68 -6.29 0.75
CA GLN A 299 16.81 -5.97 -0.13
C GLN A 299 16.74 -6.80 -1.42
N ASN A 300 17.36 -6.33 -2.50
CA ASN A 300 17.53 -7.04 -3.78
C ASN A 300 16.23 -7.64 -4.33
N LEU A 301 15.12 -6.89 -4.19
CA LEU A 301 13.79 -7.27 -4.66
C LEU A 301 13.60 -7.10 -6.17
N VAL A 302 14.58 -6.53 -6.84
CA VAL A 302 14.58 -6.30 -8.28
C VAL A 302 15.82 -6.96 -8.84
N PRO A 303 15.69 -7.84 -9.85
CA PRO A 303 16.83 -8.38 -10.56
C PRO A 303 17.66 -7.25 -11.18
N ASP A 304 18.97 -7.42 -11.16
CA ASP A 304 19.88 -6.53 -11.86
C ASP A 304 19.51 -6.47 -13.35
N ALA A 305 19.76 -5.31 -13.96
CA ALA A 305 19.55 -5.19 -15.40
C ALA A 305 20.45 -6.22 -16.11
N PRO A 306 19.94 -6.92 -17.15
CA PRO A 306 20.76 -7.83 -17.92
C PRO A 306 21.94 -7.09 -18.53
N ASP A 307 23.09 -7.74 -18.59
CA ASP A 307 24.28 -7.16 -19.19
C ASP A 307 24.03 -6.85 -20.69
N SER A 308 24.72 -5.83 -21.19
CA SER A 308 24.74 -5.43 -22.61
C SER A 308 25.01 -6.59 -23.56
N SER A 309 25.78 -7.60 -23.13
CA SER A 309 26.09 -8.82 -23.87
C SER A 309 24.94 -9.83 -23.97
N THR A 310 23.92 -9.73 -23.11
CA THR A 310 22.75 -10.62 -23.13
C THR A 310 21.90 -10.29 -24.35
N PRO A 311 21.47 -11.24 -25.19
CA PRO A 311 20.57 -10.95 -26.31
C PRO A 311 19.18 -10.48 -25.81
N PRO A 312 18.52 -9.52 -26.49
CA PRO A 312 17.19 -9.08 -26.11
C PRO A 312 16.13 -10.19 -26.29
N PRO A 313 14.96 -10.09 -25.62
CA PRO A 313 13.90 -11.10 -25.69
C PRO A 313 13.06 -11.04 -26.98
N TRP A 314 13.51 -10.29 -27.99
CA TRP A 314 12.87 -10.09 -29.29
C TRP A 314 13.87 -10.36 -30.42
N ASN A 315 13.33 -10.68 -31.60
CA ASN A 315 14.12 -11.08 -32.77
C ASN A 315 14.32 -9.93 -33.79
N ASP A 316 13.64 -8.80 -33.60
CA ASP A 316 13.69 -7.61 -34.45
C ASP A 316 14.49 -6.49 -33.77
N GLN A 317 14.27 -5.23 -34.17
CA GLN A 317 14.90 -4.07 -33.52
C GLN A 317 14.40 -3.84 -32.09
N GLY A 318 13.27 -4.44 -31.71
CA GLY A 318 12.64 -4.30 -30.41
C GLY A 318 11.50 -3.29 -30.37
N PRO A 319 10.79 -3.24 -29.23
CA PRO A 319 9.72 -2.28 -29.05
C PRO A 319 10.27 -0.86 -28.92
N PRO A 320 9.49 0.16 -29.31
CA PRO A 320 9.77 1.52 -28.88
C PRO A 320 9.55 1.67 -27.37
N ALA A 321 10.15 2.72 -26.80
CA ALA A 321 9.93 3.13 -25.42
C ALA A 321 9.81 4.64 -25.32
N CYS A 322 9.21 5.12 -24.23
CA CYS A 322 9.18 6.55 -23.95
C CYS A 322 9.36 6.84 -22.47
N LYS A 323 9.96 7.98 -22.16
CA LYS A 323 10.07 8.52 -20.81
C LYS A 323 9.05 9.63 -20.62
N VAL A 324 8.21 9.51 -19.60
CA VAL A 324 7.13 10.44 -19.29
C VAL A 324 7.35 11.06 -17.92
N ARG A 325 7.18 12.37 -17.82
CA ARG A 325 7.12 13.10 -16.56
C ARG A 325 5.68 13.46 -16.25
N LEU A 326 5.24 13.20 -15.02
CA LEU A 326 3.88 13.51 -14.57
C LEU A 326 3.85 14.06 -13.14
N THR A 327 3.05 15.10 -12.93
CA THR A 327 2.67 15.63 -11.61
C THR A 327 1.25 15.19 -11.27
N VAL A 328 1.09 14.41 -10.21
CA VAL A 328 -0.18 13.75 -9.85
C VAL A 328 -0.57 13.97 -8.40
N THR A 329 -1.86 13.83 -8.11
CA THR A 329 -2.40 13.84 -6.75
C THR A 329 -2.19 12.50 -6.04
N SER A 330 -2.58 12.44 -4.77
CA SER A 330 -2.50 11.23 -3.96
C SER A 330 -3.35 10.09 -4.52
N GLY A 331 -2.84 8.86 -4.44
CA GLY A 331 -3.59 7.67 -4.87
C GLY A 331 -3.37 7.27 -6.32
N PHE A 332 -2.66 8.07 -7.11
CA PHE A 332 -2.25 7.73 -8.47
C PHE A 332 -1.16 6.64 -8.49
N TYR A 333 -1.37 5.61 -9.31
CA TYR A 333 -0.48 4.50 -9.57
C TYR A 333 0.14 4.66 -10.96
N VAL A 334 1.44 4.97 -11.01
CA VAL A 334 2.18 5.12 -12.27
C VAL A 334 2.20 3.82 -13.07
N ARG A 335 2.31 2.68 -12.39
CA ARG A 335 2.18 1.34 -13.00
C ARG A 335 0.87 1.15 -13.77
N SER A 336 -0.27 1.53 -13.18
CA SER A 336 -1.55 1.48 -13.89
C SER A 336 -1.56 2.40 -15.10
N PHE A 337 -0.99 3.61 -14.99
CA PHE A 337 -0.85 4.51 -16.15
C PHE A 337 -0.05 3.89 -17.30
N CYS A 338 1.11 3.27 -17.03
CA CYS A 338 1.92 2.63 -18.08
C CYS A 338 1.16 1.52 -18.80
N HIS A 339 0.45 0.68 -18.03
CA HIS A 339 -0.42 -0.36 -18.57
C HIS A 339 -1.56 0.22 -19.43
N ASP A 340 -2.21 1.28 -18.93
CA ASP A 340 -3.39 1.86 -19.58
C ASP A 340 -3.05 2.62 -20.85
N LEU A 341 -1.89 3.29 -20.88
CA LEU A 341 -1.34 3.90 -22.08
C LEU A 341 -1.10 2.84 -23.15
N GLY A 342 -0.43 1.73 -22.78
CA GLY A 342 -0.21 0.61 -23.70
C GLY A 342 -1.50 -0.04 -24.20
N ALA A 343 -2.52 -0.13 -23.35
CA ALA A 343 -3.84 -0.63 -23.73
C ALA A 343 -4.58 0.32 -24.70
N LYS A 344 -4.52 1.65 -24.48
CA LYS A 344 -5.10 2.64 -25.41
C LYS A 344 -4.43 2.63 -26.78
N LEU A 345 -3.14 2.31 -26.82
CA LEU A 345 -2.35 2.21 -28.04
C LEU A 345 -2.46 0.85 -28.75
N ASP A 346 -3.23 -0.09 -28.20
CA ASP A 346 -3.35 -1.48 -28.69
C ASP A 346 -2.01 -2.22 -28.85
N SER A 347 -1.02 -1.87 -28.03
CA SER A 347 0.33 -2.47 -28.06
C SER A 347 0.75 -3.07 -26.72
N ALA A 348 -0.11 -2.99 -25.70
CA ALA A 348 0.26 -3.23 -24.31
C ALA A 348 1.44 -2.34 -23.85
N GLY A 349 1.73 -2.34 -22.56
CA GLY A 349 2.78 -1.52 -22.00
C GLY A 349 3.11 -1.89 -20.58
N LEU A 350 4.40 -1.81 -20.23
CA LEU A 350 4.89 -2.06 -18.89
C LEU A 350 5.83 -0.95 -18.44
N MET A 351 5.90 -0.75 -17.12
CA MET A 351 6.82 0.19 -16.50
C MET A 351 8.21 -0.42 -16.36
N ALA A 352 9.19 0.10 -17.11
CA ALA A 352 10.59 -0.33 -17.01
C ALA A 352 11.33 0.37 -15.87
N GLU A 353 11.08 1.65 -15.68
CA GLU A 353 11.73 2.49 -14.68
C GLU A 353 10.75 3.47 -14.03
N LEU A 354 11.03 3.83 -12.79
CA LEU A 354 10.25 4.83 -12.05
C LEU A 354 11.16 5.59 -11.08
N SER A 355 11.13 6.91 -11.16
CA SER A 355 11.77 7.81 -10.20
C SER A 355 10.75 8.81 -9.67
N ARG A 356 10.55 8.85 -8.35
CA ARG A 356 9.78 9.94 -7.72
C ARG A 356 10.71 11.12 -7.50
N THR A 357 10.77 12.02 -8.47
CA THR A 357 11.66 13.19 -8.46
C THR A 357 11.25 14.22 -7.41
N ARG A 358 9.95 14.32 -7.10
CA ARG A 358 9.42 15.23 -6.07
C ARG A 358 8.27 14.61 -5.28
N GLN A 359 8.20 14.92 -3.98
CA GLN A 359 6.98 14.76 -3.16
C GLN A 359 6.83 15.97 -2.25
N ASN A 360 5.70 16.69 -2.34
CA ASN A 360 5.54 17.99 -1.69
C ASN A 360 6.71 18.92 -2.10
N HIS A 361 7.43 19.51 -1.15
CA HIS A 361 8.61 20.37 -1.38
C HIS A 361 9.94 19.59 -1.32
N PHE A 362 9.91 18.26 -1.18
CA PHE A 362 11.10 17.43 -1.19
C PHE A 362 11.41 17.00 -2.62
N GLU A 363 12.66 17.23 -3.05
CA GLU A 363 13.14 16.95 -4.42
C GLU A 363 14.46 16.18 -4.40
N VAL A 364 14.64 15.22 -5.30
CA VAL A 364 15.91 14.50 -5.48
C VAL A 364 17.03 15.49 -5.83
N GLY A 365 18.24 15.28 -5.30
CA GLY A 365 19.39 16.18 -5.51
C GLY A 365 19.31 17.52 -4.79
N SER A 366 18.17 17.86 -4.16
CA SER A 366 18.03 19.07 -3.36
C SER A 366 18.64 18.92 -1.96
N GLU A 367 18.88 20.04 -1.30
CA GLU A 367 19.35 20.10 0.09
C GLU A 367 18.38 19.52 1.13
N ASN A 368 17.13 19.24 0.76
CA ASN A 368 16.12 18.63 1.63
C ASN A 368 15.96 17.11 1.41
N CYS A 369 16.78 16.53 0.53
CA CYS A 369 16.80 15.10 0.24
C CYS A 369 18.22 14.53 0.44
N LEU A 370 18.36 13.59 1.37
CA LEU A 370 19.61 12.89 1.62
C LEU A 370 19.88 11.85 0.54
N GLU A 371 21.06 11.85 -0.06
CA GLU A 371 21.46 10.75 -0.94
C GLU A 371 21.69 9.47 -0.13
N TYR A 372 21.07 8.36 -0.52
CA TYR A 372 21.15 7.11 0.24
C TYR A 372 22.59 6.63 0.43
N GLY A 373 23.45 6.82 -0.57
CA GLY A 373 24.87 6.48 -0.50
C GLY A 373 25.65 7.24 0.58
N ASP A 374 25.14 8.38 1.09
CA ASP A 374 25.80 9.12 2.17
C ASP A 374 25.72 8.39 3.52
N LEU A 375 24.77 7.48 3.70
CA LEU A 375 24.68 6.65 4.91
C LEU A 375 25.94 5.80 5.10
N ALA A 376 26.48 5.24 4.00
CA ALA A 376 27.68 4.41 4.01
C ALA A 376 28.98 5.20 4.25
N LYS A 377 28.96 6.52 4.00
CA LYS A 377 30.13 7.41 4.18
C LYS A 377 30.38 7.81 5.64
N GLY A 378 29.51 7.40 6.55
CA GLY A 378 29.64 7.61 7.99
C GLY A 378 29.04 8.92 8.51
N GLU A 379 28.93 9.01 9.84
CA GLU A 379 28.21 10.08 10.56
C GLU A 379 28.74 11.48 10.27
N ASN A 380 30.03 11.63 10.01
CA ASN A 380 30.64 12.92 9.68
C ASN A 380 30.11 13.49 8.35
N VAL A 381 29.55 12.65 7.46
CA VAL A 381 28.99 13.07 6.17
C VAL A 381 27.48 13.25 6.26
N TRP A 382 26.74 12.22 6.68
CA TRP A 382 25.28 12.31 6.71
C TRP A 382 24.75 13.15 7.88
N GLY A 383 25.44 13.17 9.02
CA GLY A 383 25.00 13.84 10.24
C GLY A 383 24.74 15.34 10.06
N PRO A 384 25.71 16.12 9.54
CA PRO A 384 25.51 17.54 9.26
C PRO A 384 24.37 17.83 8.27
N LYS A 385 24.22 17.01 7.23
CA LYS A 385 23.14 17.14 6.23
C LYS A 385 21.77 16.95 6.88
N VAL A 386 21.61 15.84 7.61
CA VAL A 386 20.38 15.54 8.35
C VAL A 386 20.11 16.64 9.40
N ALA A 387 21.13 17.15 10.08
CA ALA A 387 20.96 18.28 11.01
C ALA A 387 20.36 19.51 10.34
N GLY A 388 20.87 19.88 9.16
CA GLY A 388 20.35 20.99 8.37
C GLY A 388 18.88 20.78 7.97
N MET A 389 18.53 19.58 7.50
CA MET A 389 17.16 19.24 7.10
C MET A 389 16.20 19.28 8.30
N LEU A 390 16.58 18.68 9.44
CA LEU A 390 15.76 18.70 10.66
C LEU A 390 15.61 20.11 11.22
N LYS A 391 16.65 20.94 11.14
CA LYS A 391 16.60 22.35 11.55
C LYS A 391 15.59 23.12 10.69
N LYS A 392 15.65 23.01 9.36
CA LYS A 392 14.70 23.66 8.44
C LYS A 392 13.26 23.23 8.67
N TRP A 393 13.04 21.94 8.95
CA TRP A 393 11.72 21.44 9.33
C TRP A 393 11.21 22.12 10.61
N ASN A 394 12.03 22.20 11.65
CA ASN A 394 11.64 22.79 12.94
C ASN A 394 11.48 24.32 12.89
N GLU A 395 12.16 25.01 11.97
CA GLU A 395 11.99 26.45 11.71
C GLU A 395 10.74 26.76 10.88
N GLY A 396 9.97 25.75 10.48
CA GLY A 396 8.76 25.90 9.68
C GLY A 396 9.02 26.09 8.18
N LEU A 397 10.28 26.16 7.75
CA LEU A 397 10.69 26.28 6.35
C LEU A 397 10.48 24.97 5.56
N GLY A 398 10.36 23.84 6.26
CA GLY A 398 10.00 22.53 5.69
C GLY A 398 8.50 22.19 5.79
N ALA A 399 7.65 23.09 6.29
CA ALA A 399 6.20 22.89 6.23
C ALA A 399 5.68 23.62 4.98
N GLY A 400 5.19 22.87 3.99
CA GLY A 400 4.45 23.45 2.86
C GLY A 400 3.23 24.28 3.33
N PRO A 401 2.48 24.91 2.42
CA PRO A 401 1.45 25.88 2.80
C PRO A 401 0.42 25.30 3.79
N ARG A 402 0.52 25.77 5.04
CA ARG A 402 -0.42 25.71 6.20
C ARG A 402 -1.30 24.45 6.36
N GLY A 403 -0.93 23.60 7.31
CA GLY A 403 -1.83 22.75 8.13
C GLY A 403 -1.72 23.14 9.62
N PRO A 404 -2.72 22.83 10.48
CA PRO A 404 -3.00 23.63 11.68
C PRO A 404 -1.87 23.56 12.71
N ALA A 405 -1.61 24.73 13.31
CA ALA A 405 -0.64 24.91 14.38
C ALA A 405 -0.88 23.89 15.51
N GLY A 406 0.16 23.14 15.86
CA GLY A 406 0.19 22.36 17.10
C GLY A 406 0.07 23.28 18.32
N PRO A 407 -0.32 22.74 19.49
CA PRO A 407 -0.64 23.56 20.66
C PRO A 407 0.59 24.33 21.10
N SER A 408 0.47 25.65 21.14
CA SER A 408 1.48 26.56 21.65
C SER A 408 1.78 26.27 23.13
N GLU A 409 3.03 25.89 23.42
CA GLU A 409 3.57 25.91 24.78
C GLU A 409 3.60 27.36 25.30
N LYS A 410 2.69 27.70 26.22
CA LYS A 410 2.83 28.92 27.02
C LYS A 410 3.79 28.63 28.19
N SER A 411 5.05 29.02 28.01
CA SER A 411 6.03 29.13 29.08
C SER A 411 5.83 30.39 29.91
N GLN A 412 6.10 30.23 31.20
CA GLN A 412 6.07 31.20 32.28
C GLN A 412 7.04 32.37 32.11
N LYS A 413 6.63 33.54 32.62
CA LYS A 413 7.37 34.60 33.35
C LYS A 413 6.38 35.77 33.51
N ASN A 414 6.24 36.51 34.60
CA ASN A 414 6.98 36.75 35.83
C ASN A 414 5.98 37.46 36.76
N GLU A 415 6.09 37.33 38.09
CA GLU A 415 6.23 38.50 38.96
C GLU A 415 6.49 38.12 40.42
N THR A 416 7.47 38.80 40.99
CA THR A 416 7.99 38.61 42.34
C THR A 416 7.56 39.80 43.20
N LYS A 417 7.00 39.50 44.37
CA LYS A 417 6.96 40.28 45.62
C LYS A 417 6.36 41.70 45.62
N ARG A 418 5.30 41.88 46.43
CA ARG A 418 5.28 42.90 47.49
C ARG A 418 4.38 42.48 48.67
N SER A 419 4.82 42.93 49.83
CA SER A 419 4.45 42.64 51.22
C SER A 419 3.08 43.19 51.68
N GLY A 420 2.46 42.52 52.65
CA GLY A 420 1.46 43.13 53.54
C GLY A 420 0.48 42.14 54.18
N SER A 421 0.66 41.84 55.47
CA SER A 421 -0.37 41.31 56.39
C SER A 421 -0.59 42.36 57.49
N PRO A 422 -1.60 42.29 58.39
CA PRO A 422 -2.70 41.33 58.53
C PRO A 422 -4.09 41.98 58.77
N THR A 423 -5.19 41.23 58.69
CA THR A 423 -6.33 41.43 59.59
C THR A 423 -7.23 40.20 59.72
N ARG A 424 -7.77 40.07 60.93
CA ARG A 424 -8.35 38.90 61.60
C ARG A 424 -9.88 39.06 61.68
N LYS A 425 -10.64 37.96 61.49
CA LYS A 425 -12.00 37.68 62.04
C LYS A 425 -12.40 36.26 61.57
N GLN A 426 -12.27 35.20 62.38
CA GLN A 426 -13.22 34.66 63.38
C GLN A 426 -14.70 34.56 62.95
N ASN A 427 -15.17 33.34 62.65
CA ASN A 427 -16.24 32.61 63.38
C ASN A 427 -16.41 31.19 62.77
N LYS A 428 -16.29 30.11 63.58
CA LYS A 428 -17.39 29.28 64.14
C LYS A 428 -18.37 28.79 63.06
N GLY A 429 -18.61 27.51 62.76
CA GLY A 429 -18.37 26.25 63.45
C GLY A 429 -19.72 25.55 63.65
N GLU A 430 -19.99 24.42 62.97
CA GLU A 430 -20.88 23.39 63.52
C GLU A 430 -20.74 22.02 62.82
N LYS A 431 -20.84 20.97 63.65
CA LYS A 431 -20.71 19.54 63.36
C LYS A 431 -22.09 18.87 63.39
N ARG A 432 -22.13 17.62 62.87
CA ARG A 432 -23.07 16.48 63.13
C ARG A 432 -24.15 16.30 62.04
N ARG A 433 -24.57 15.10 61.61
CA ARG A 433 -24.44 13.66 61.95
C ARG A 433 -24.89 12.87 60.67
N ARG A 434 -24.23 11.80 60.20
CA ARG A 434 -24.43 10.35 60.47
C ARG A 434 -25.89 9.83 60.49
N SER A 435 -26.25 8.97 59.52
CA SER A 435 -27.10 7.75 59.63
C SER A 435 -27.16 7.07 58.24
N GLU A 436 -26.54 5.91 58.03
CA GLU A 436 -27.10 4.53 58.09
C GLU A 436 -27.67 4.00 56.76
N SER A 437 -27.05 2.92 56.25
CA SER A 437 -27.61 1.95 55.29
C SER A 437 -28.56 0.98 56.02
N PRO A 438 -29.40 0.14 55.37
CA PRO A 438 -28.91 -1.10 54.73
C PRO A 438 -29.74 -1.72 53.58
N ASN A 439 -29.07 -2.64 52.86
CA ASN A 439 -29.56 -3.89 52.24
C ASN A 439 -30.57 -3.92 51.08
N GLY A 440 -30.29 -4.82 50.12
CA GLY A 440 -31.36 -5.56 49.44
C GLY A 440 -31.09 -6.04 48.00
N ALA A 441 -30.35 -7.14 47.86
CA ALA A 441 -30.45 -8.24 46.89
C ALA A 441 -31.25 -8.12 45.57
N GLY A 442 -30.68 -8.71 44.49
CA GLY A 442 -31.48 -9.52 43.55
C GLY A 442 -31.17 -9.38 42.07
N SER A 443 -30.26 -10.22 41.54
CA SER A 443 -30.32 -10.66 40.13
C SER A 443 -31.50 -11.62 39.95
N PRO A 444 -32.06 -11.75 38.74
CA PRO A 444 -31.86 -13.02 38.05
C PRO A 444 -31.66 -12.95 36.53
N ARG A 445 -31.16 -14.09 36.05
CA ARG A 445 -30.76 -14.53 34.71
C ARG A 445 -31.96 -14.98 33.85
N ARG A 446 -31.74 -14.99 32.51
CA ARG A 446 -32.31 -15.90 31.47
C ARG A 446 -33.80 -15.65 31.14
N LYS A 447 -34.34 -15.78 29.91
CA LYS A 447 -34.06 -16.69 28.77
C LYS A 447 -34.83 -16.25 27.50
N ALA A 448 -34.57 -16.94 26.37
CA ALA A 448 -35.10 -16.75 25.01
C ALA A 448 -36.52 -17.30 24.73
N ALA A 449 -37.16 -16.81 23.64
CA ALA A 449 -38.08 -17.48 22.69
C ALA A 449 -38.57 -16.41 21.68
N ALA A 450 -38.36 -16.48 20.35
CA ALA A 450 -38.93 -17.37 19.32
C ALA A 450 -40.32 -16.94 18.79
N LEU A 451 -40.30 -16.45 17.53
CA LEU A 451 -41.15 -16.71 16.35
C LEU A 451 -42.70 -16.56 16.33
N GLU A 452 -43.16 -16.30 15.08
CA GLU A 452 -44.51 -16.37 14.48
C GLU A 452 -45.38 -15.10 14.55
N SER A 453 -45.57 -14.37 13.44
CA SER A 453 -46.37 -14.61 12.20
C SER A 453 -47.87 -14.36 12.39
N LYS A 454 -48.44 -13.48 11.54
CA LYS A 454 -49.84 -13.53 11.06
C LYS A 454 -50.08 -12.53 9.92
N GLN A 455 -50.65 -13.07 8.86
CA GLN A 455 -51.24 -12.42 7.68
C GLN A 455 -52.66 -11.91 8.01
N ASP A 456 -53.12 -10.91 7.25
CA ASP A 456 -54.50 -10.66 6.74
C ASP A 456 -54.61 -9.16 6.34
N SER A 457 -55.38 -8.67 5.36
CA SER A 457 -56.05 -9.20 4.17
C SER A 457 -56.65 -7.98 3.38
N LYS A 458 -56.26 -7.82 2.10
CA LYS A 458 -57.06 -7.57 0.87
C LYS A 458 -58.13 -6.41 0.73
N PRO A 459 -58.68 -6.09 -0.50
CA PRO A 459 -58.45 -4.81 -1.19
C PRO A 459 -59.73 -4.11 -1.77
N VAL A 460 -59.58 -3.02 -2.57
CA VAL A 460 -60.69 -2.38 -3.31
C VAL A 460 -60.30 -1.91 -4.74
N LYS A 461 -60.95 -2.55 -5.73
CA LYS A 461 -61.54 -2.15 -7.05
C LYS A 461 -60.76 -1.47 -8.19
N GLU A 462 -60.86 -2.12 -9.36
CA GLU A 462 -60.79 -1.59 -10.74
C GLU A 462 -62.11 -0.91 -11.19
N PRO A 463 -62.14 -0.29 -12.40
CA PRO A 463 -62.99 -0.88 -13.45
C PRO A 463 -62.40 -0.93 -14.89
N VAL A 464 -63.08 -1.80 -15.66
CA VAL A 464 -62.95 -2.37 -17.02
C VAL A 464 -63.24 -1.44 -18.22
N LYS A 465 -62.66 -1.73 -19.41
CA LYS A 465 -63.27 -1.83 -20.79
C LYS A 465 -62.17 -2.05 -21.87
N GLU A 466 -61.97 -3.25 -22.41
CA GLU A 466 -62.53 -3.90 -23.64
C GLU A 466 -61.69 -3.76 -24.95
N PRO A 467 -61.76 -4.71 -25.92
CA PRO A 467 -60.62 -5.16 -26.74
C PRO A 467 -60.80 -5.03 -28.27
N VAL A 468 -59.72 -5.14 -29.06
CA VAL A 468 -59.80 -5.43 -30.51
C VAL A 468 -58.67 -6.37 -31.02
N LYS A 469 -59.12 -7.60 -31.33
CA LYS A 469 -58.81 -8.57 -32.41
C LYS A 469 -57.44 -8.73 -33.08
N GLU A 470 -57.12 -10.03 -33.24
CA GLU A 470 -56.10 -10.71 -34.05
C GLU A 470 -56.23 -10.51 -35.58
N ALA A 471 -55.10 -10.69 -36.29
CA ALA A 471 -55.05 -11.45 -37.54
C ALA A 471 -53.65 -12.10 -37.76
N LYS A 472 -53.65 -13.40 -38.05
CA LYS A 472 -52.53 -14.26 -38.48
C LYS A 472 -52.52 -14.35 -40.02
N GLU A 473 -51.34 -14.47 -40.63
CA GLU A 473 -50.97 -15.36 -41.77
C GLU A 473 -49.49 -15.10 -42.11
N LYS A 474 -48.51 -16.00 -41.87
CA LYS A 474 -48.06 -17.19 -42.63
C LYS A 474 -47.76 -16.95 -44.12
N ALA A 475 -46.47 -16.96 -44.49
CA ALA A 475 -45.88 -17.76 -45.58
C ALA A 475 -44.34 -17.56 -45.67
N THR A 476 -43.58 -18.63 -45.44
CA THR A 476 -42.25 -18.92 -46.03
C THR A 476 -42.46 -19.62 -47.41
N PRO A 477 -41.46 -20.11 -48.19
CA PRO A 477 -39.99 -20.12 -48.04
C PRO A 477 -39.20 -19.74 -49.32
N ASP A 478 -37.87 -19.62 -49.23
CA ASP A 478 -37.01 -20.22 -50.27
C ASP A 478 -35.61 -20.57 -49.71
N ALA A 479 -35.01 -21.61 -50.30
CA ALA A 479 -33.90 -22.41 -49.81
C ALA A 479 -32.69 -22.37 -50.74
N GLY A 480 -31.54 -22.81 -50.19
CA GLY A 480 -30.33 -23.19 -50.93
C GLY A 480 -29.08 -22.44 -50.45
N ASN A 481 -27.91 -23.05 -50.18
CA ASN A 481 -27.47 -24.42 -50.37
C ASN A 481 -26.21 -24.69 -49.49
N ARG A 482 -26.01 -25.97 -49.21
CA ARG A 482 -24.98 -26.74 -48.49
C ARG A 482 -23.50 -26.30 -48.59
N SER A 483 -22.71 -26.60 -47.54
CA SER A 483 -21.73 -27.71 -47.54
C SER A 483 -21.14 -27.98 -46.14
N ASP A 484 -21.17 -29.26 -45.75
CA ASP A 484 -20.52 -29.88 -44.60
C ASP A 484 -18.99 -29.91 -44.74
N ASP A 485 -18.27 -29.90 -43.62
CA ASP A 485 -17.14 -30.81 -43.38
C ASP A 485 -16.79 -30.85 -41.87
N GLU A 486 -17.28 -31.90 -41.22
CA GLU A 486 -16.78 -32.40 -39.95
C GLU A 486 -15.48 -33.20 -40.18
N LYS A 487 -14.47 -33.01 -39.34
CA LYS A 487 -13.51 -34.10 -39.03
C LYS A 487 -12.92 -33.93 -37.64
N SER A 488 -13.42 -34.79 -36.75
CA SER A 488 -12.88 -35.13 -35.45
C SER A 488 -11.48 -35.73 -35.57
N TRP A 489 -10.58 -35.39 -34.64
CA TRP A 489 -9.39 -36.21 -34.38
C TRP A 489 -9.19 -36.39 -32.87
N ASN A 490 -9.49 -37.59 -32.40
CA ASN A 490 -9.00 -38.18 -31.16
C ASN A 490 -7.76 -39.02 -31.50
N GLY A 491 -6.72 -38.97 -30.68
CA GLY A 491 -5.57 -39.87 -30.77
C GLY A 491 -4.61 -39.68 -29.60
N ILE A 492 -4.66 -40.62 -28.66
CA ILE A 492 -3.76 -40.88 -27.53
C ILE A 492 -2.85 -42.08 -27.92
N GLU A 493 -1.71 -42.22 -27.23
CA GLU A 493 -0.66 -43.28 -27.28
C GLU A 493 0.38 -43.11 -28.41
N ASP A 494 1.70 -43.11 -28.17
CA ASP A 494 2.55 -43.72 -27.13
C ASP A 494 3.54 -42.76 -26.45
#